data_AF-A0A3M1S7T6-F1
#
_entry.id   AF-A0A3M1S7T6-F1
#
_cell.length_a   1.000
_cell.length_b   1.000
_cell.length_c   1.000
_cell.angle_alpha   90.00
_cell.angle_beta   90.00
_cell.angle_gamma   90.00
#
_symmetry.space_group_name_H-M   'P 1'
#
loop_
_entity.id
_entity.type
_entity.pdbx_description
1 polymer ?
#
loop_
_entity_poly.entity_id
_entity_poly.type
_entity_poly.pdbx_seq_one_letter_code
_entity_poly.pdbx_strand_id
1 'polypeptide(L)'
;MKSSRKETINRIKTLYERVSPLIERYTGQVCPDCDYICCRARHYRYDEYDRAFLEELGAWRALNNPSDNKASVSEDSLCPMLSERGCKLKRWQRPFRCTWFFCDELLSRMDRVAAYSEEQVFGIIREIQYLRGSLLKGGR
;
A
#
# COMPACT_ATOMS: atom_id res chain seq x y z
N MET A 1 23.38 3.38 15.66
CA MET A 1 22.73 2.18 16.24
C MET A 1 21.85 1.55 15.16
N LYS A 2 22.03 0.27 14.83
CA LYS A 2 21.12 -0.42 13.90
C LYS A 2 19.86 -0.80 14.67
N SER A 3 18.69 -0.28 14.29
CA SER A 3 17.41 -0.72 14.86
C SER A 3 17.24 -2.23 14.61
N SER A 4 16.69 -2.93 15.59
CA SER A 4 16.34 -4.33 15.46
C SER A 4 15.29 -4.52 14.35
N ARG A 5 15.29 -5.69 13.71
CA ARG A 5 14.30 -6.06 12.67
C ARG A 5 12.86 -5.81 13.13
N LYS A 6 12.55 -6.16 14.39
CA LYS A 6 11.23 -5.96 15.01
C LYS A 6 10.85 -4.48 15.12
N GLU A 7 11.80 -3.62 15.52
CA GLU A 7 11.58 -2.17 15.56
C GLU A 7 11.31 -1.61 14.16
N THR A 8 12.07 -2.05 13.15
CA THR A 8 11.85 -1.68 11.74
C THR A 8 10.45 -2.06 11.27
N ILE A 9 10.00 -3.29 11.55
CA ILE A 9 8.66 -3.76 11.18
C ILE A 9 7.57 -2.93 11.86
N ASN A 10 7.68 -2.72 13.18
CA ASN A 10 6.71 -1.90 13.91
C ASN A 10 6.68 -0.45 13.39
N ARG A 11 7.83 0.09 13.02
CA ARG A 11 7.94 1.42 12.42
C ARG A 11 7.25 1.48 11.07
N ILE A 12 7.49 0.53 10.17
CA ILE A 12 6.82 0.44 8.88
C ILE A 12 5.29 0.41 9.07
N LYS A 13 4.80 -0.44 9.98
CA LYS A 13 3.35 -0.53 10.27
C LYS A 13 2.79 0.80 10.75
N THR A 14 3.47 1.46 11.68
CA THR A 14 3.07 2.78 12.22
C THR A 14 3.02 3.83 11.11
N LEU A 15 3.99 3.83 10.20
CA LEU A 15 4.02 4.75 9.06
C LEU A 15 2.84 4.51 8.09
N TYR A 16 2.50 3.25 7.82
CA TYR A 16 1.31 2.92 7.04
C TYR A 16 0.02 3.41 7.72
N GLU A 17 -0.12 3.17 9.02
CA GLU A 17 -1.28 3.62 9.80
C GLU A 17 -1.38 5.15 9.83
N ARG A 18 -0.24 5.86 9.86
CA ARG A 18 -0.18 7.32 9.79
C ARG A 18 -0.56 7.87 8.42
N VAL A 19 -0.10 7.26 7.33
CA VAL A 19 -0.38 7.75 5.97
C VAL A 19 -1.76 7.32 5.46
N SER A 20 -2.35 6.26 6.02
CA SER A 20 -3.61 5.72 5.51
C SER A 20 -4.77 6.71 5.50
N PRO A 21 -5.08 7.41 6.61
CA PRO A 21 -6.19 8.35 6.65
C PRO A 21 -6.02 9.50 5.65
N LEU A 22 -4.76 9.93 5.43
CA LEU A 22 -4.44 10.99 4.48
C LEU A 22 -4.80 10.55 3.06
N ILE A 23 -4.30 9.39 2.64
CA ILE A 23 -4.58 8.91 1.28
C ILE A 23 -6.04 8.49 1.14
N GLU A 24 -6.65 7.88 2.17
CA GLU A 24 -8.07 7.51 2.18
C GLU A 24 -9.00 8.70 1.98
N ARG A 25 -8.71 9.83 2.63
CA ARG A 25 -9.46 11.08 2.45
C ARG A 25 -9.51 11.52 0.99
N TYR A 26 -8.40 11.45 0.26
CA TYR A 26 -8.36 11.86 -1.14
C TYR A 26 -8.95 10.79 -2.06
N THR A 27 -8.63 9.52 -1.83
CA THR A 27 -9.19 8.43 -2.65
C THR A 27 -10.71 8.30 -2.47
N GLY A 28 -11.26 8.62 -1.29
CA GLY A 28 -12.70 8.60 -1.07
C GLY A 28 -13.46 9.72 -1.81
N GLN A 29 -12.76 10.77 -2.23
CA GLN A 29 -13.34 11.86 -3.05
C GLN A 29 -13.15 11.63 -4.55
N VAL A 30 -12.09 10.91 -4.95
CA VAL A 30 -11.71 10.74 -6.36
C VAL A 30 -12.14 9.40 -6.93
N CYS A 31 -11.94 8.31 -6.18
CA CYS A 31 -12.11 6.96 -6.72
C CYS A 31 -13.56 6.53 -6.99
N PRO A 32 -14.59 6.96 -6.23
CA PRO A 32 -15.97 6.54 -6.49
C PRO A 32 -16.49 6.92 -7.88
N ASP A 33 -16.06 8.07 -8.41
CA ASP A 33 -16.50 8.62 -9.70
C ASP A 33 -15.46 8.42 -10.82
N CYS A 34 -14.45 7.57 -10.59
CA CYS A 34 -13.35 7.39 -11.53
C CYS A 34 -13.66 6.25 -12.53
N ASP A 35 -13.78 6.60 -13.81
CA ASP A 35 -14.02 5.63 -14.90
C ASP A 35 -12.89 4.59 -15.04
N TYR A 36 -11.69 4.93 -14.57
CA TYR A 36 -10.51 4.07 -14.63
C TYR A 36 -9.77 4.00 -13.29
N ILE A 37 -10.45 3.46 -12.28
CA ILE A 37 -9.79 3.20 -10.99
C ILE A 37 -8.55 2.34 -11.16
N CYS A 38 -7.47 2.70 -10.46
CA CYS A 38 -6.21 1.98 -10.51
C CYS A 38 -6.35 0.49 -10.12
N CYS A 39 -7.40 0.13 -9.38
CA CYS A 39 -7.74 -1.24 -9.03
C CYS A 39 -8.16 -2.11 -10.22
N ARG A 40 -8.49 -1.54 -11.40
CA ARG A 40 -8.73 -2.28 -12.65
C ARG A 40 -7.42 -2.74 -13.29
N ALA A 41 -6.45 -1.84 -13.41
CA ALA A 41 -5.18 -2.11 -14.11
C ALA A 41 -4.03 -2.59 -13.21
N ARG A 42 -4.07 -2.25 -11.92
CA ARG A 42 -2.99 -2.50 -10.96
C ARG A 42 -3.47 -3.43 -9.87
N HIS A 43 -3.51 -4.71 -10.20
CA HIS A 43 -3.91 -5.75 -9.26
C HIS A 43 -2.98 -5.84 -8.04
N TYR A 44 -3.56 -6.36 -6.97
CA TYR A 44 -2.91 -6.75 -5.74
C TYR A 44 -1.80 -7.79 -6.02
N ARG A 45 -0.56 -7.31 -6.09
CA ARG A 45 0.64 -8.14 -6.30
C ARG A 45 1.69 -7.75 -5.27
N TYR A 46 1.97 -8.66 -4.35
CA TYR A 46 3.03 -8.48 -3.37
C TYR A 46 4.40 -8.77 -3.96
N ASP A 47 5.38 -7.99 -3.52
CA ASP A 47 6.79 -8.30 -3.70
C ASP A 47 7.34 -9.11 -2.50
N GLU A 48 8.61 -9.49 -2.58
CA GLU A 48 9.34 -10.20 -1.54
C GLU A 48 9.46 -9.41 -0.22
N TYR A 49 9.51 -8.08 -0.28
CA TYR A 49 9.59 -7.21 0.89
C TYR A 49 8.25 -7.11 1.62
N ASP A 50 7.15 -7.05 0.86
CA ASP A 50 5.79 -7.14 1.38
C ASP A 50 5.58 -8.46 2.10
N ARG A 51 5.99 -9.56 1.47
CA ARG A 51 5.88 -10.90 2.06
C ARG A 51 6.66 -10.97 3.38
N ALA A 52 7.94 -10.57 3.39
CA ALA A 52 8.74 -10.56 4.62
C ALA A 52 8.11 -9.72 5.73
N PHE A 53 7.60 -8.52 5.40
CA PHE A 53 6.92 -7.66 6.35
C PHE A 53 5.66 -8.31 6.94
N LEU A 54 4.82 -8.92 6.09
CA LEU A 54 3.56 -9.53 6.50
C LEU A 54 3.74 -10.86 7.24
N GLU A 55 4.75 -11.65 6.89
CA GLU A 55 5.11 -12.89 7.58
C GLU A 55 5.51 -12.60 9.03
N GLU A 56 6.34 -11.58 9.24
CA GLU A 56 6.81 -11.19 10.58
C GLU A 56 5.68 -10.62 11.46
N LEU A 57 4.67 -10.01 10.85
CA LEU A 57 3.46 -9.57 11.54
C LEU A 57 2.44 -10.71 11.76
N GLY A 58 2.73 -11.93 11.29
CA GLY A 58 1.80 -13.05 11.31
C GLY A 58 0.57 -12.86 10.42
N ALA A 59 0.57 -11.85 9.54
CA ALA A 59 -0.56 -11.46 8.71
C ALA A 59 -0.59 -12.17 7.35
N TRP A 60 0.55 -12.67 6.87
CA TRP A 60 0.64 -13.30 5.54
C TRP A 60 -0.34 -14.47 5.38
N ARG A 61 -0.43 -15.35 6.38
CA ARG A 61 -1.36 -16.50 6.36
C ARG A 61 -2.83 -16.09 6.42
N ALA A 62 -3.15 -15.06 7.22
CA ALA A 62 -4.52 -14.57 7.39
C ALA A 62 -5.10 -13.89 6.14
N LEU A 63 -4.23 -13.45 5.23
CA LEU A 63 -4.66 -12.89 3.94
C LEU A 63 -5.17 -13.97 2.98
N ASN A 64 -5.18 -15.25 3.39
CA ASN A 64 -5.56 -16.41 2.57
C ASN A 64 -4.91 -16.33 1.19
N ASN A 65 -3.66 -15.84 1.13
CA ASN A 65 -3.09 -15.45 -0.14
C ASN A 65 -2.31 -16.63 -0.73
N PRO A 66 -2.83 -17.22 -1.81
CA PRO A 66 -2.21 -18.36 -2.43
C PRO A 66 -1.00 -17.86 -3.20
N SER A 67 0.02 -18.69 -3.32
CA SER A 67 0.97 -18.64 -4.43
C SER A 67 0.30 -18.71 -5.83
N ASP A 68 -1.03 -18.73 -5.94
CA ASP A 68 -1.82 -19.06 -7.14
C ASP A 68 -2.44 -17.87 -7.89
N ASN A 69 -2.34 -16.63 -7.40
CA ASN A 69 -2.92 -15.47 -8.10
C ASN A 69 -2.13 -15.01 -9.35
N LYS A 70 -1.20 -15.83 -9.85
CA LYS A 70 -0.44 -15.55 -11.08
C LYS A 70 -1.20 -15.86 -12.38
N ALA A 71 -2.37 -16.52 -12.35
CA ALA A 71 -2.86 -17.20 -13.55
C ALA A 71 -4.15 -16.68 -14.22
N SER A 72 -5.00 -15.83 -13.62
CA SER A 72 -6.34 -15.61 -14.25
C SER A 72 -7.10 -14.33 -13.93
N VAL A 73 -6.45 -13.29 -13.41
CA VAL A 73 -7.12 -11.98 -13.30
C VAL A 73 -6.92 -11.28 -14.64
N SER A 74 -7.92 -11.34 -15.53
CA SER A 74 -7.86 -10.64 -16.82
C SER A 74 -7.55 -9.15 -16.58
N GLU A 75 -6.84 -8.51 -17.51
CA GLU A 75 -6.49 -7.08 -17.39
C GLU A 75 -7.74 -6.19 -17.25
N ASP A 76 -8.90 -6.68 -17.70
CA ASP A 76 -10.19 -6.00 -17.60
C ASP A 76 -10.92 -6.22 -16.27
N SER A 77 -10.48 -7.19 -15.45
CA SER A 77 -11.13 -7.52 -14.19
C SER A 77 -10.67 -6.64 -13.04
N LEU A 78 -11.62 -6.33 -12.15
CA LEU A 78 -11.35 -5.54 -10.94
C LEU A 78 -10.51 -6.35 -9.93
N CYS A 79 -9.66 -5.64 -9.19
CA CYS A 79 -8.93 -6.23 -8.06
C CYS A 79 -9.90 -6.98 -7.11
N PRO A 80 -9.64 -8.26 -6.76
CA PRO A 80 -10.50 -9.04 -5.86
C PRO A 80 -10.68 -8.43 -4.47
N MET A 81 -9.74 -7.57 -4.06
CA MET A 81 -9.77 -6.86 -2.78
C MET A 81 -10.62 -5.58 -2.82
N LEU A 82 -11.14 -5.18 -3.99
CA LEU A 82 -12.03 -4.04 -4.14
C LEU A 82 -13.43 -4.36 -3.60
N SER A 83 -14.06 -3.38 -2.96
CA SER A 83 -15.47 -3.37 -2.57
C SER A 83 -16.09 -2.04 -2.97
N GLU A 84 -17.41 -1.92 -2.79
CA GLU A 84 -18.16 -0.68 -3.00
C GLU A 84 -17.60 0.51 -2.20
N ARG A 85 -16.93 0.25 -1.07
CA ARG A 85 -16.33 1.29 -0.21
C ARG A 85 -14.81 1.40 -0.36
N GLY A 86 -14.27 0.90 -1.47
CA GLY A 86 -12.83 0.82 -1.71
C GLY A 86 -12.21 -0.50 -1.25
N CYS A 87 -10.90 -0.53 -1.02
CA CYS A 87 -10.19 -1.77 -0.73
C CYS A 87 -10.53 -2.33 0.67
N LYS A 88 -10.87 -3.61 0.75
CA LYS A 88 -11.21 -4.35 1.99
C LYS A 88 -10.01 -4.48 2.94
N LEU A 89 -8.79 -4.38 2.44
CA LEU A 89 -7.56 -4.51 3.23
C LEU A 89 -7.15 -3.18 3.86
N LYS A 90 -6.62 -3.23 5.09
CA LYS A 90 -5.90 -2.08 5.67
C LYS A 90 -4.66 -1.79 4.86
N ARG A 91 -4.21 -0.54 4.80
CA ARG A 91 -3.08 -0.15 3.94
C ARG A 91 -1.78 -0.89 4.22
N TRP A 92 -1.47 -1.17 5.48
CA TRP A 92 -0.30 -1.99 5.86
C TRP A 92 -0.43 -3.44 5.41
N GLN A 93 -1.65 -3.92 5.13
CA GLN A 93 -1.90 -5.23 4.55
C GLN A 93 -1.90 -5.20 3.02
N ARG A 94 -1.82 -4.04 2.37
CA ARG A 94 -1.80 -3.97 0.91
C ARG A 94 -0.34 -4.10 0.44
N PRO A 95 -0.12 -4.58 -0.79
CA PRO A 95 1.18 -4.45 -1.43
C PRO A 95 1.64 -3.00 -1.42
N PHE A 96 2.94 -2.77 -1.26
CA PHE A 96 3.46 -1.41 -1.22
C PHE A 96 3.09 -0.61 -2.48
N ARG A 97 3.02 -1.26 -3.64
CA ARG A 97 2.52 -0.64 -4.90
C ARG A 97 1.14 -0.02 -4.82
N CYS A 98 0.26 -0.54 -3.97
CA CYS A 98 -1.06 0.04 -3.74
C CYS A 98 -1.01 1.26 -2.81
N THR A 99 0.16 1.57 -2.24
CA THR A 99 0.40 2.73 -1.35
C THR A 99 1.17 3.85 -2.04
N TRP A 100 2.05 3.56 -3.00
CA TRP A 100 2.86 4.58 -3.71
C TRP A 100 2.33 4.96 -5.09
N PHE A 101 1.23 4.36 -5.55
CA PHE A 101 0.60 4.75 -6.81
C PHE A 101 -0.44 5.86 -6.59
N PHE A 102 -0.25 6.98 -7.27
CA PHE A 102 -1.17 8.12 -7.33
C PHE A 102 -1.44 8.44 -8.81
N CYS A 103 -2.70 8.59 -9.20
CA CYS A 103 -3.06 9.07 -10.54
C CYS A 103 -3.09 10.61 -10.56
N ASP A 104 -3.07 11.19 -11.76
CA ASP A 104 -3.01 12.65 -11.96
C ASP A 104 -4.19 13.38 -11.30
N GLU A 105 -5.40 12.80 -11.35
CA GLU A 105 -6.58 13.38 -10.67
C GLU A 105 -6.38 13.38 -9.14
N LEU A 106 -5.84 12.29 -8.57
CA LEU A 106 -5.58 12.20 -7.14
C LEU A 106 -4.51 13.22 -6.71
N LEU A 107 -3.43 13.36 -7.49
CA LEU A 107 -2.38 14.35 -7.25
C LEU A 107 -2.93 15.78 -7.34
N SER A 108 -3.72 16.08 -8.36
CA SER A 108 -4.34 17.39 -8.56
C SER A 108 -5.26 17.80 -7.39
N ARG A 109 -5.93 16.83 -6.77
CA ARG A 109 -6.78 17.07 -5.58
C ARG A 109 -5.97 17.22 -4.29
N MET A 110 -4.84 16.53 -4.18
CA MET A 110 -3.93 16.65 -3.04
C MET A 110 -3.28 18.04 -2.99
N ASP A 111 -2.92 18.60 -4.15
CA ASP A 111 -2.31 19.92 -4.28
C ASP A 111 -3.27 21.07 -3.87
N ARG A 112 -4.55 20.98 -4.27
CA ARG A 112 -5.54 22.06 -4.09
C ARG A 112 -6.12 22.24 -2.69
N VAL A 113 -5.98 21.26 -1.79
CA VAL A 113 -6.71 21.22 -0.50
C VAL A 113 -5.79 21.51 0.71
N ALA A 114 -4.55 21.95 0.46
CA ALA A 114 -3.43 21.95 1.40
C ALA A 114 -3.71 22.55 2.80
N ALA A 115 -4.12 21.68 3.73
CA ALA A 115 -3.75 21.75 5.15
C ALA A 115 -2.64 20.72 5.50
N TYR A 116 -2.31 19.83 4.57
CA TYR A 116 -1.23 18.83 4.68
C TYR A 116 -0.46 18.81 3.37
N SER A 117 0.85 19.04 3.42
CA SER A 117 1.66 19.09 2.20
C SER A 117 1.79 17.70 1.58
N GLU A 118 1.66 17.62 0.27
CA GLU A 118 2.05 16.47 -0.56
C GLU A 118 3.39 15.86 -0.10
N GLU A 119 4.32 16.73 0.28
CA GLU A 119 5.62 16.40 0.87
C GLU A 119 5.53 15.47 2.10
N GLN A 120 4.52 15.62 2.96
CA GLN A 120 4.35 14.75 4.13
C GLN A 120 3.96 13.32 3.71
N VAL A 121 3.04 13.17 2.76
CA VAL A 121 2.63 11.85 2.26
C VAL A 121 3.81 11.16 1.59
N PHE A 122 4.51 11.85 0.68
CA PHE A 122 5.67 11.28 0.01
C PHE A 122 6.88 11.09 0.94
N GLY A 123 7.05 11.93 1.96
CA GLY A 123 8.04 11.74 3.01
C GLY A 123 7.82 10.42 3.75
N ILE A 124 6.59 10.14 4.18
CA ILE A 124 6.25 8.89 4.86
C ILE A 124 6.43 7.69 3.92
N ILE A 125 6.00 7.79 2.66
CA ILE A 125 6.13 6.69 1.67
C ILE A 125 7.61 6.39 1.37
N ARG A 126 8.46 7.42 1.26
CA ARG A 126 9.91 7.23 1.10
C ARG A 126 10.54 6.56 2.32
N GLU A 127 10.14 6.95 3.53
CA GLU A 127 10.60 6.30 4.76
C GLU A 127 10.20 4.82 4.80
N ILE A 128 8.95 4.51 4.44
CA ILE A 128 8.48 3.13 4.29
C ILE A 128 9.37 2.38 3.28
N GLN A 129 9.58 2.91 2.07
CA GLN A 129 10.39 2.26 1.04
C GLN A 129 11.81 1.96 1.52
N TYR A 130 12.45 2.93 2.20
CA TYR A 130 13.78 2.78 2.76
C TYR A 130 13.84 1.65 3.80
N LEU A 131 12.91 1.65 4.77
CA LEU A 131 12.86 0.64 5.83
C LEU A 131 12.55 -0.75 5.27
N ARG A 132 11.62 -0.85 4.31
CA ARG A 132 11.27 -2.11 3.63
C ARG A 132 12.48 -2.73 2.94
N GLY A 133 13.29 -1.92 2.24
CA GLY A 133 14.51 -2.38 1.57
C GLY A 133 15.58 -2.93 2.52
N SER A 134 15.45 -2.73 3.83
CA SER A 134 16.34 -3.33 4.84
C SER A 134 15.88 -4.72 5.31
N LEU A 135 14.63 -5.11 5.06
CA LEU A 135 14.05 -6.36 5.55
C LEU A 135 14.67 -7.61 4.93
N LEU A 136 15.22 -7.53 3.72
CA LEU A 136 15.89 -8.68 3.07
C LEU A 136 17.42 -8.66 3.21
N LYS A 137 18.00 -7.56 3.71
CA LYS A 137 19.47 -7.37 3.82
C LYS A 137 20.11 -8.10 5.01
N GLY A 138 19.53 -9.20 5.47
CA GLY A 138 19.98 -9.94 6.67
C GLY A 138 19.89 -11.46 6.58
N GLY A 139 19.46 -12.03 5.45
CA GLY A 139 19.49 -13.48 5.22
C GLY A 139 20.84 -13.88 4.65
N ARG A 140 21.70 -14.45 5.50
CA ARG A 140 22.79 -15.31 5.08
C ARG A 140 22.29 -16.74 5.03
#